data_AF-A0A832FJI0-F1
#
_entry.id   AF-A0A832FJI0-F1
#
_cell.length_a   1.000
_cell.length_b   1.000
_cell.length_c   1.000
_cell.angle_alpha   90.00
_cell.angle_beta   90.00
_cell.angle_gamma   90.00
#
_symmetry.space_group_name_H-M   'P 1'
#
loop_
_entity.id
_entity.type
_entity.pdbx_description
1 polymer ?
#
loop_
_entity_poly.entity_id
_entity_poly.type
_entity_poly.pdbx_seq_one_letter_code
_entity_poly.pdbx_strand_id
1 'polypeptide(L)'
;MSELTPLMKQYFNIKEKYRDAIVFFRLGDFYEMFGKDAEKASKILQIALTTRDKSKDNPIPMCGVPYFASETYITKLVKAGYKVAVCEQMEDPKDAKGIVERDIVRVITPGTHIPDNPKENAYIVSIFPFAGIHGIAIADISTGEFFLYETNKDIQDELYRFEPREILIPRSLSEDLYYKERLNSFFITFYEDWYFDYSEAYKLLLKHLHVSSLEGFGCDNMNAAICSAGALVSYIEETQKHTFRLKKIHPLRQETFMFLDATTQRNLELTHNLRDGSSDNTLLWVLDETLTPMGGRFLRTSVLKPLLDIRKIRDRQDAVEYLYEDFEKLENLRTSLRKIQDIERLSSKIDSGTANARDLIALKNSISYLPKIKNLLISIRNPYLKSLAEEISELTSIKELIEKSIIESPPSTLKEGGIIKNGFNNEIDDLRNISKNAKEFISKLEQKEREETGINSLKISYNRVFGYYIEITKSNLHMVPENYIRKQTLVGGERFITP
;
A
#
# COMPACT_ATOMS: atom_id res chain seq x y z
N MET A 1 6.66 33.96 -24.95
CA MET A 1 6.04 32.99 -24.03
C MET A 1 5.98 33.65 -22.66
N SER A 2 4.79 33.80 -22.08
CA SER A 2 4.65 34.35 -20.74
C SER A 2 5.48 33.53 -19.76
N GLU A 3 6.22 34.21 -18.89
CA GLU A 3 7.11 33.53 -17.96
C GLU A 3 6.31 32.68 -16.98
N LEU A 4 6.48 31.36 -17.04
CA LEU A 4 5.84 30.43 -16.12
C LEU A 4 6.27 30.77 -14.69
N THR A 5 5.32 30.73 -13.75
CA THR A 5 5.66 30.91 -12.34
C THR A 5 6.65 29.81 -11.92
N PRO A 6 7.56 30.08 -10.97
CA PRO A 6 8.54 29.07 -10.55
C PRO A 6 7.90 27.75 -10.07
N LEU A 7 6.69 27.80 -9.48
CA LEU A 7 5.90 26.61 -9.14
C LEU A 7 5.46 25.80 -10.37
N MET A 8 4.97 26.48 -11.42
CA MET A 8 4.59 25.81 -12.66
C MET A 8 5.81 25.24 -13.40
N LYS A 9 6.96 25.93 -13.35
CA LYS A 9 8.22 25.37 -13.86
C LYS A 9 8.57 24.05 -13.15
N GLN A 10 8.47 24.01 -11.82
CA GLN A 10 8.70 22.79 -11.04
C GLN A 10 7.71 21.67 -11.43
N TYR A 11 6.42 21.97 -11.54
CA TYR A 11 5.41 21.00 -11.97
C TYR A 11 5.69 20.43 -13.36
N PHE A 12 5.95 21.28 -14.37
CA PHE A 12 6.17 20.81 -15.74
C PHE A 12 7.46 20.01 -15.88
N ASN A 13 8.53 20.36 -15.14
CA ASN A 13 9.76 19.57 -15.09
C ASN A 13 9.50 18.16 -14.54
N ILE A 14 8.67 18.03 -13.50
CA ILE A 14 8.28 16.72 -12.96
C ILE A 14 7.39 15.99 -13.97
N LYS A 15 6.39 16.65 -14.55
CA LYS A 15 5.50 16.06 -15.55
C LYS A 15 6.24 15.58 -16.79
N GLU A 16 7.32 16.24 -17.17
CA GLU A 16 8.16 15.83 -18.29
C GLU A 16 8.86 14.48 -18.05
N LYS A 17 9.20 14.17 -16.79
CA LYS A 17 9.76 12.86 -16.40
C LYS A 17 8.68 11.77 -16.33
N TYR A 18 7.45 12.14 -15.96
CA TYR A 18 6.32 11.23 -15.76
C TYR A 18 5.17 11.52 -16.74
N ARG A 19 5.47 11.44 -18.04
CA ARG A 19 4.53 11.86 -19.11
C ARG A 19 3.28 10.97 -19.18
N ASP A 20 3.43 9.69 -18.86
CA ASP A 20 2.40 8.64 -18.90
C ASP A 20 1.54 8.58 -17.61
N ALA A 21 1.93 9.28 -16.55
CA ALA A 21 1.21 9.28 -15.27
C ALA A 21 0.51 10.63 -14.98
N ILE A 22 -0.66 10.58 -14.34
CA ILE A 22 -1.31 11.77 -13.78
C ILE A 22 -0.53 12.21 -12.54
N VAL A 23 -0.03 13.44 -12.52
CA VAL A 23 0.78 13.94 -11.39
C VAL A 23 -0.11 14.56 -10.33
N PHE A 24 -0.17 13.93 -9.17
CA PHE A 24 -0.77 14.49 -7.95
C PHE A 24 0.26 15.39 -7.27
N PHE A 25 0.14 16.70 -7.48
CA PHE A 25 1.11 17.69 -7.03
C PHE A 25 0.72 18.30 -5.68
N ARG A 26 1.48 18.02 -4.62
CA ARG A 26 1.16 18.49 -3.26
C ARG A 26 1.24 20.00 -3.12
N LEU A 27 0.10 20.62 -2.81
CA LEU A 27 -0.03 22.05 -2.51
C LEU A 27 -0.93 22.26 -1.30
N GLY A 28 -0.33 22.63 -0.16
CA GLY A 28 -1.06 22.87 1.08
C GLY A 28 -1.77 21.60 1.55
N ASP A 29 -3.10 21.62 1.65
CA ASP A 29 -3.93 20.47 2.02
C ASP A 29 -4.57 19.74 0.82
N PHE A 30 -4.09 20.02 -0.39
CA PHE A 30 -4.60 19.40 -1.62
C PHE A 30 -3.49 18.71 -2.42
N TYR A 31 -3.90 17.75 -3.24
CA TYR A 31 -3.19 17.35 -4.44
C TYR A 31 -3.85 18.04 -5.62
N GLU A 32 -3.08 18.85 -6.33
CA GLU A 32 -3.53 19.55 -7.53
C GLU A 32 -2.96 18.87 -8.79
N MET A 33 -3.74 18.90 -9.86
CA MET A 33 -3.36 18.46 -11.21
C MET A 33 -3.54 19.64 -12.15
N PHE A 34 -2.70 19.76 -13.18
CA PHE A 34 -2.73 20.89 -14.11
C PHE A 34 -2.78 20.46 -15.58
N GLY A 35 -3.28 21.35 -16.44
CA GLY A 35 -3.32 21.15 -17.89
C GLY A 35 -4.09 19.89 -18.29
N LYS A 36 -3.47 19.05 -19.14
CA LYS A 36 -4.09 17.80 -19.63
C LYS A 36 -4.40 16.81 -18.51
N ASP A 37 -3.60 16.78 -17.45
CA ASP A 37 -3.87 15.90 -16.31
C ASP A 37 -5.15 16.35 -15.59
N ALA A 38 -5.33 17.67 -15.41
CA ALA A 38 -6.53 18.23 -14.81
C ALA A 38 -7.80 17.89 -15.60
N GLU A 39 -7.76 18.06 -16.93
CA GLU A 39 -8.89 17.78 -17.82
C GLU A 39 -9.29 16.30 -17.85
N LYS A 40 -8.31 15.40 -17.80
CA LYS A 40 -8.56 13.95 -17.72
C LYS A 40 -9.12 13.58 -16.36
N ALA A 41 -8.44 14.00 -15.29
CA ALA A 41 -8.81 13.65 -13.93
C ALA A 41 -10.18 14.21 -13.54
N SER A 42 -10.53 15.45 -13.94
CA SER A 42 -11.82 16.03 -13.59
C SER A 42 -13.00 15.23 -14.13
N LYS A 43 -12.89 14.69 -15.35
CA LYS A 43 -13.92 13.86 -15.99
C LYS A 43 -14.06 12.50 -15.29
N ILE A 44 -12.94 11.83 -15.02
CA ILE A 44 -12.94 10.50 -14.40
C ILE A 44 -13.40 10.57 -12.94
N LEU A 45 -12.89 11.55 -12.20
CA LEU A 45 -13.16 11.72 -10.78
C LEU A 45 -14.50 12.43 -10.51
N GLN A 46 -15.11 13.04 -11.54
CA GLN A 46 -16.30 13.89 -11.43
C GLN A 46 -16.12 15.04 -10.44
N ILE A 47 -14.96 15.71 -10.52
CA ILE A 47 -14.63 16.88 -9.69
C ILE A 47 -14.60 18.15 -10.54
N ALA A 48 -14.74 19.30 -9.89
CA ALA A 48 -14.77 20.59 -10.58
C ALA A 48 -13.43 20.86 -11.30
N LEU A 49 -13.51 21.11 -12.61
CA LEU A 49 -12.42 21.68 -13.39
C LEU A 49 -12.46 23.20 -13.27
N THR A 50 -11.40 23.78 -12.75
CA THR A 50 -11.24 25.22 -12.57
C THR A 50 -10.00 25.69 -13.34
N THR A 51 -9.63 26.96 -13.19
CA THR A 51 -8.44 27.52 -13.83
C THR A 51 -7.62 28.30 -12.81
N ARG A 52 -6.30 28.16 -12.92
CA ARG A 52 -5.31 28.94 -12.18
C ARG A 52 -4.90 30.15 -13.01
N ASP A 53 -4.61 31.27 -12.35
CA ASP A 53 -4.25 32.55 -12.96
C ASP A 53 -5.29 33.06 -13.97
N LYS A 54 -6.56 33.14 -13.56
CA LYS A 54 -7.70 33.61 -14.38
C LYS A 54 -7.50 34.97 -15.07
N SER A 55 -6.56 35.79 -14.58
CA SER A 55 -6.23 37.11 -15.08
C SER A 55 -5.13 37.14 -16.17
N LYS A 56 -4.54 36.00 -16.52
CA LYS A 56 -3.55 35.90 -17.61
C LYS A 56 -4.20 35.44 -18.92
N ASP A 57 -3.62 35.84 -20.05
CA ASP A 57 -4.11 35.50 -21.40
C ASP A 57 -4.24 33.99 -21.66
N ASN A 58 -3.46 33.15 -20.95
CA ASN A 58 -3.55 31.70 -21.02
C ASN A 58 -3.72 31.12 -19.61
N PRO A 59 -4.98 30.98 -19.11
CA PRO A 59 -5.25 30.34 -17.83
C PRO A 59 -4.97 28.84 -17.92
N ILE A 60 -4.39 28.27 -16.86
CA ILE A 60 -4.01 26.85 -16.84
C ILE A 60 -5.16 26.04 -16.21
N PRO A 61 -5.71 25.02 -16.90
CA PRO A 61 -6.70 24.11 -16.32
C PRO A 61 -6.18 23.47 -15.04
N MET A 62 -7.03 23.37 -14.03
CA MET A 62 -6.68 22.86 -12.71
C MET A 62 -7.85 22.13 -12.07
N CYS A 63 -7.58 20.98 -11.46
CA CYS A 63 -8.49 20.35 -10.51
C CYS A 63 -7.68 19.81 -9.33
N GLY A 64 -8.34 19.49 -8.21
CA GLY A 64 -7.64 19.00 -7.03
C GLY A 64 -8.54 18.23 -6.08
N VAL A 65 -7.90 17.43 -5.24
CA VAL A 65 -8.54 16.60 -4.22
C VAL A 65 -7.86 16.80 -2.86
N PRO A 66 -8.59 16.70 -1.74
CA PRO A 66 -7.97 16.80 -0.42
C PRO A 66 -7.02 15.64 -0.19
N TYR A 67 -5.82 15.91 0.33
CA TYR A 67 -4.77 14.88 0.42
C TYR A 67 -5.12 13.72 1.35
N PHE A 68 -5.82 14.02 2.45
CA PHE A 68 -6.26 13.02 3.42
C PHE A 68 -7.31 12.04 2.85
N ALA A 69 -7.93 12.39 1.72
CA ALA A 69 -8.91 11.56 1.01
C ALA A 69 -8.36 11.05 -0.34
N SER A 70 -7.07 11.24 -0.63
CA SER A 70 -6.47 11.00 -1.95
C SER A 70 -6.56 9.55 -2.41
N GLU A 71 -6.41 8.57 -1.50
CA GLU A 71 -6.44 7.13 -1.84
C GLU A 71 -7.71 6.73 -2.61
N THR A 72 -8.88 7.23 -2.21
CA THR A 72 -10.13 6.94 -2.93
C THR A 72 -10.13 7.45 -4.37
N TYR A 73 -9.49 8.61 -4.63
CA TYR A 73 -9.40 9.18 -5.97
C TYR A 73 -8.32 8.49 -6.80
N ILE A 74 -7.20 8.11 -6.18
CA ILE A 74 -6.15 7.31 -6.80
C ILE A 74 -6.74 5.99 -7.31
N THR A 75 -7.49 5.27 -6.46
CA THR A 75 -8.16 4.01 -6.85
C THR A 75 -9.04 4.19 -8.08
N LYS A 76 -9.81 5.28 -8.17
CA LYS A 76 -10.66 5.56 -9.33
C LYS A 76 -9.85 5.77 -10.62
N LEU A 77 -8.74 6.52 -10.55
CA LEU A 77 -7.86 6.75 -11.70
C LEU A 77 -7.17 5.46 -12.16
N VAL A 78 -6.68 4.65 -11.21
CA VAL A 78 -6.02 3.38 -11.52
C VAL A 78 -7.00 2.40 -12.17
N LYS A 79 -8.22 2.27 -11.65
CA LYS A 79 -9.29 1.46 -12.28
C LYS A 79 -9.66 1.94 -13.68
N ALA A 80 -9.54 3.24 -13.94
CA ALA A 80 -9.73 3.80 -15.27
C ALA A 80 -8.51 3.61 -16.21
N GLY A 81 -7.48 2.87 -15.77
CA GLY A 81 -6.29 2.58 -16.57
C GLY A 81 -5.25 3.70 -16.58
N TYR A 82 -5.14 4.50 -15.51
CA TYR A 82 -4.15 5.57 -15.41
C TYR A 82 -3.16 5.32 -14.27
N LYS A 83 -1.87 5.56 -14.54
CA LYS A 83 -0.85 5.67 -13.51
C LYS A 83 -1.00 7.01 -12.77
N VAL A 84 -0.71 7.03 -11.48
CA VAL A 84 -0.73 8.24 -10.65
C VAL A 84 0.62 8.43 -9.98
N ALA A 85 1.31 9.52 -10.29
CA ALA A 85 2.58 9.88 -9.65
C ALA A 85 2.31 10.87 -8.50
N VAL A 86 2.63 10.46 -7.28
CA VAL A 86 2.39 11.24 -6.06
C VAL A 86 3.63 12.08 -5.76
N CYS A 87 3.47 13.40 -5.88
CA CYS A 87 4.53 14.38 -5.64
C CYS A 87 4.31 15.05 -4.29
N GLU A 88 5.26 14.90 -3.37
CA GLU A 88 5.20 15.45 -2.02
C GLU A 88 6.19 16.62 -1.84
N GLN A 89 6.00 17.36 -0.75
CA GLN A 89 6.93 18.38 -0.29
C GLN A 89 8.07 17.73 0.50
N MET A 90 9.31 18.01 0.11
CA MET A 90 10.49 17.37 0.72
C MET A 90 10.94 18.03 2.03
N GLU A 91 10.45 19.25 2.29
CA GLU A 91 10.78 20.07 3.46
C GLU A 91 9.53 20.80 3.98
N ASP A 92 9.56 21.22 5.25
CA ASP A 92 8.49 22.04 5.82
C ASP A 92 8.51 23.43 5.13
N PRO A 93 7.37 23.93 4.63
CA PRO A 93 7.26 25.26 4.05
C PRO A 93 7.79 26.40 4.94
N LYS A 94 7.85 26.20 6.26
CA LYS A 94 8.37 27.18 7.20
C LYS A 94 9.89 27.29 7.21
N ASP A 95 10.57 26.21 6.85
CA ASP A 95 12.04 26.12 6.87
C ASP A 95 12.64 26.42 5.49
N ALA A 96 11.82 26.37 4.43
CA ALA A 96 12.24 26.57 3.05
C ALA A 96 12.58 28.04 2.73
N LYS A 97 13.78 28.26 2.16
CA LYS A 97 14.16 29.55 1.56
C LYS A 97 13.69 29.61 0.10
N GLY A 98 12.48 30.08 -0.14
CA GLY A 98 11.91 30.22 -1.49
C GLY A 98 10.80 29.20 -1.76
N ILE A 99 10.85 28.53 -2.91
CA ILE A 99 9.87 27.48 -3.23
C ILE A 99 10.34 26.15 -2.65
N VAL A 100 9.46 25.57 -1.83
CA VAL A 100 9.59 24.22 -1.28
C VAL A 100 9.94 23.21 -2.37
N GLU A 101 11.04 22.48 -2.17
CA GLU A 101 11.41 21.39 -3.06
C GLU A 101 10.35 20.27 -3.04
N ARG A 102 10.10 19.69 -4.21
CA ARG A 102 9.13 18.64 -4.41
C ARG A 102 9.69 17.55 -5.30
N ASP A 103 9.42 16.31 -4.93
CA ASP A 103 9.74 15.16 -5.75
C ASP A 103 8.59 14.14 -5.70
N ILE A 104 8.58 13.25 -6.69
CA ILE A 104 7.71 12.08 -6.67
C ILE A 104 8.19 11.15 -5.57
N VAL A 105 7.30 10.76 -4.66
CA VAL A 105 7.60 9.78 -3.60
C VAL A 105 7.09 8.39 -3.94
N ARG A 106 6.11 8.28 -4.85
CA ARG A 106 5.53 7.00 -5.28
C ARG A 106 4.84 7.15 -6.62
N VAL A 107 4.92 6.13 -7.47
CA VAL A 107 4.10 5.98 -8.67
C VAL A 107 3.18 4.77 -8.49
N ILE A 108 1.89 5.02 -8.57
CA ILE A 108 0.84 4.04 -8.35
C ILE A 108 0.33 3.61 -9.71
N THR A 109 0.37 2.31 -9.95
CA THR A 109 0.08 1.70 -11.25
C THR A 109 -0.96 0.60 -11.05
N PRO A 110 -1.65 0.13 -12.11
CA PRO A 110 -2.56 -1.01 -12.00
C PRO A 110 -1.92 -2.26 -11.38
N GLY A 111 -0.65 -2.54 -11.67
CA GLY A 111 0.08 -3.68 -11.12
C GLY A 111 0.60 -3.49 -9.70
N THR A 112 0.66 -2.25 -9.19
CA THR A 112 1.15 -1.94 -7.84
C THR A 112 0.06 -1.43 -6.90
N HIS A 113 -1.18 -1.29 -7.38
CA HIS A 113 -2.33 -0.90 -6.60
C HIS A 113 -3.01 -2.11 -5.96
N ILE A 114 -3.27 -2.01 -4.65
CA ILE A 114 -3.90 -3.09 -3.89
C ILE A 114 -5.39 -3.18 -4.27
N PRO A 115 -5.90 -4.37 -4.65
CA PRO A 115 -7.30 -4.56 -5.00
C PRO A 115 -8.27 -4.23 -3.86
N ASP A 116 -9.44 -3.67 -4.20
CA ASP A 116 -10.52 -3.43 -3.22
C ASP A 116 -11.01 -4.74 -2.58
N ASN A 117 -11.12 -5.80 -3.39
CA ASN A 117 -11.42 -7.13 -2.88
C ASN A 117 -10.14 -7.72 -2.25
N PRO A 118 -10.10 -7.94 -0.93
CA PRO A 118 -8.89 -8.42 -0.28
C PRO A 118 -8.56 -9.88 -0.67
N LYS A 119 -9.50 -10.62 -1.26
CA LYS A 119 -9.32 -11.99 -1.74
C LYS A 119 -8.72 -12.08 -3.16
N GLU A 120 -8.35 -10.95 -3.76
CA GLU A 120 -7.66 -10.90 -5.06
C GLU A 120 -6.19 -10.51 -4.91
N ASN A 121 -5.34 -11.08 -5.77
CA ASN A 121 -3.97 -10.62 -5.97
C ASN A 121 -3.91 -9.40 -6.90
N ALA A 122 -2.84 -8.63 -6.80
CA ALA A 122 -2.48 -7.61 -7.80
C ALA A 122 -1.18 -8.02 -8.48
N TYR A 123 -1.28 -8.99 -9.38
CA TYR A 123 -0.11 -9.45 -10.13
C TYR A 123 0.33 -8.41 -11.16
N ILE A 124 1.62 -8.12 -11.16
CA ILE A 124 2.35 -7.52 -12.27
C ILE A 124 3.20 -8.61 -12.92
N VAL A 125 3.15 -8.68 -14.25
CA VAL A 125 3.90 -9.65 -15.04
C VAL A 125 4.91 -8.92 -15.92
N SER A 126 6.12 -9.42 -16.01
CA SER A 126 7.12 -9.00 -16.99
C SER A 126 7.33 -10.11 -18.01
N ILE A 127 7.52 -9.72 -19.28
CA ILE A 127 7.70 -10.65 -20.39
C ILE A 127 8.95 -10.25 -21.18
N PHE A 128 9.83 -11.22 -21.42
CA PHE A 128 11.00 -11.03 -22.27
C PHE A 128 11.14 -12.18 -23.27
N PRO A 129 10.99 -11.93 -24.58
CA PRO A 129 11.24 -12.96 -25.58
C PRO A 129 12.71 -13.10 -25.90
N PHE A 130 13.16 -14.35 -25.99
CA PHE A 130 14.51 -14.68 -26.41
C PHE A 130 14.53 -16.04 -27.10
N ALA A 131 15.15 -16.15 -28.28
CA ALA A 131 15.36 -17.42 -28.98
C ALA A 131 14.12 -18.35 -29.11
N GLY A 132 12.93 -17.78 -29.32
CA GLY A 132 11.69 -18.55 -29.48
C GLY A 132 11.02 -19.02 -28.18
N ILE A 133 11.54 -18.59 -27.02
CA ILE A 133 10.90 -18.75 -25.71
C ILE A 133 10.56 -17.38 -25.12
N HIS A 134 9.62 -17.37 -24.19
CA HIS A 134 9.26 -16.23 -23.36
C HIS A 134 9.76 -16.47 -21.94
N GLY A 135 10.58 -15.57 -21.44
CA GLY A 135 10.86 -15.42 -20.03
C GLY A 135 9.75 -14.64 -19.34
N ILE A 136 9.15 -15.25 -18.33
CA ILE A 136 8.04 -14.66 -17.58
C ILE A 136 8.47 -14.51 -16.12
N ALA A 137 8.27 -13.31 -15.57
CA ALA A 137 8.42 -13.03 -14.16
C ALA A 137 7.15 -12.39 -13.63
N ILE A 138 6.73 -12.77 -12.42
CA ILE A 138 5.43 -12.42 -11.87
C ILE A 138 5.63 -12.03 -10.42
N ALA A 139 5.09 -10.88 -10.03
CA ALA A 139 5.15 -10.43 -8.65
C ALA A 139 3.80 -9.91 -8.16
N ASP A 140 3.54 -10.05 -6.87
CA ASP A 140 2.50 -9.31 -6.15
C ASP A 140 3.17 -8.61 -4.96
N ILE A 141 3.26 -7.28 -5.02
CA ILE A 141 3.93 -6.47 -4.00
C ILE A 141 3.20 -6.55 -2.65
N SER A 142 1.88 -6.76 -2.68
CA SER A 142 1.06 -6.83 -1.47
C SER A 142 1.28 -8.13 -0.70
N THR A 143 1.62 -9.23 -1.38
CA THR A 143 1.89 -10.53 -0.74
C THR A 143 3.38 -10.87 -0.69
N GLY A 144 4.21 -10.14 -1.45
CA GLY A 144 5.62 -10.44 -1.66
C GLY A 144 5.86 -11.64 -2.57
N GLU A 145 4.83 -12.23 -3.19
CA GLU A 145 5.00 -13.35 -4.10
C GLU A 145 5.89 -12.98 -5.28
N PHE A 146 6.79 -13.90 -5.67
CA PHE A 146 7.69 -13.70 -6.79
C PHE A 146 8.02 -15.01 -7.48
N PHE A 147 7.60 -15.13 -8.73
CA PHE A 147 7.74 -16.32 -9.55
C PHE A 147 8.46 -15.99 -10.85
N LEU A 148 9.14 -16.98 -11.40
CA LEU A 148 9.61 -16.91 -12.78
C LEU A 148 9.51 -18.27 -13.47
N TYR A 149 9.46 -18.27 -14.79
CA TYR A 149 9.59 -19.47 -15.61
C TYR A 149 9.83 -19.09 -17.08
N GLU A 150 10.23 -20.07 -17.87
CA GLU A 150 10.35 -19.95 -19.32
C GLU A 150 9.30 -20.81 -20.01
N THR A 151 8.80 -20.35 -21.16
CA THR A 151 7.80 -21.08 -21.92
C THR A 151 7.84 -20.75 -23.40
N ASN A 152 7.52 -21.74 -24.24
CA ASN A 152 7.28 -21.57 -25.67
C ASN A 152 5.78 -21.58 -26.01
N LYS A 153 4.90 -21.63 -25.00
CA LYS A 153 3.45 -21.61 -25.18
C LYS A 153 2.96 -20.22 -25.56
N ASP A 154 1.70 -20.14 -25.97
CA ASP A 154 1.06 -18.86 -26.26
C ASP A 154 1.01 -17.99 -24.99
N ILE A 155 1.45 -16.75 -25.15
CA ILE A 155 1.59 -15.83 -24.01
C ILE A 155 0.24 -15.44 -23.42
N GLN A 156 -0.82 -15.38 -24.23
CA GLN A 156 -2.15 -15.02 -23.75
C GLN A 156 -2.64 -16.05 -22.73
N ASP A 157 -2.52 -17.34 -23.06
CA ASP A 157 -2.91 -18.43 -22.16
C ASP A 157 -2.14 -18.40 -20.84
N GLU A 158 -0.84 -18.07 -20.89
CA GLU A 158 -0.02 -17.92 -19.70
C GLU A 158 -0.49 -16.76 -18.81
N LEU A 159 -0.90 -15.64 -19.40
CA LEU A 159 -1.38 -14.46 -18.66
C LEU A 159 -2.72 -14.71 -17.99
N TYR A 160 -3.65 -15.41 -18.64
CA TYR A 160 -4.96 -15.73 -18.03
C TYR A 160 -4.84 -16.59 -16.77
N ARG A 161 -3.77 -17.38 -16.61
CA ARG A 161 -3.50 -18.15 -15.38
C ARG A 161 -3.19 -17.29 -14.16
N PHE A 162 -2.81 -16.03 -14.35
CA PHE A 162 -2.44 -15.10 -13.28
C PHE A 162 -3.34 -13.86 -13.24
N GLU A 163 -4.11 -13.57 -14.30
CA GLU A 163 -4.95 -12.38 -14.40
C GLU A 163 -4.18 -11.08 -14.03
N PRO A 164 -3.05 -10.78 -14.70
CA PRO A 164 -2.22 -9.65 -14.32
C PRO A 164 -2.95 -8.33 -14.54
N ARG A 165 -2.74 -7.40 -13.61
CA ARG A 165 -3.28 -6.05 -13.71
C ARG A 165 -2.39 -5.13 -14.53
N GLU A 166 -1.13 -5.50 -14.72
CA GLU A 166 -0.17 -4.79 -15.55
C GLU A 166 0.86 -5.75 -16.13
N ILE A 167 1.23 -5.49 -17.38
CA ILE A 167 2.24 -6.24 -18.11
C ILE A 167 3.39 -5.31 -18.49
N LEU A 168 4.59 -5.63 -18.04
CA LEU A 168 5.84 -4.98 -18.40
C LEU A 168 6.46 -5.73 -19.59
N ILE A 169 6.83 -5.01 -20.65
CA ILE A 169 7.42 -5.61 -21.85
C ILE A 169 8.45 -4.64 -22.48
N PRO A 170 9.52 -5.14 -23.14
CA PRO A 170 10.49 -4.29 -23.82
C PRO A 170 9.86 -3.29 -24.79
N ARG A 171 10.38 -2.06 -24.82
CA ARG A 171 9.90 -0.98 -25.69
C ARG A 171 10.07 -1.32 -27.17
N SER A 172 11.11 -2.05 -27.55
CA SER A 172 11.29 -2.53 -28.94
C SER A 172 10.10 -3.33 -29.48
N LEU A 173 9.32 -3.96 -28.61
CA LEU A 173 8.14 -4.77 -28.96
C LEU A 173 6.84 -3.94 -29.04
N SER A 174 6.91 -2.63 -28.86
CA SER A 174 5.73 -1.77 -28.89
C SER A 174 4.97 -1.75 -30.20
N GLU A 175 5.63 -2.05 -31.32
CA GLU A 175 5.05 -2.15 -32.66
C GLU A 175 4.93 -3.60 -33.17
N ASP A 176 5.29 -4.59 -32.36
CA ASP A 176 5.24 -5.99 -32.74
C ASP A 176 3.79 -6.51 -32.79
N LEU A 177 3.39 -7.07 -33.92
CA LEU A 177 2.01 -7.52 -34.16
C LEU A 177 1.64 -8.72 -33.27
N TYR A 178 2.57 -9.62 -32.97
CA TYR A 178 2.32 -10.77 -32.12
C TYR A 178 1.88 -10.31 -30.73
N TYR A 179 2.67 -9.43 -30.09
CA TYR A 179 2.34 -8.92 -28.75
C TYR A 179 1.15 -7.97 -28.75
N LYS A 180 1.00 -7.10 -29.75
CA LYS A 180 -0.16 -6.19 -29.84
C LYS A 180 -1.49 -6.95 -29.82
N GLU A 181 -1.60 -8.04 -30.57
CA GLU A 181 -2.84 -8.81 -30.65
C GLU A 181 -3.13 -9.59 -29.35
N ARG A 182 -2.11 -10.19 -28.73
CA ARG A 182 -2.27 -11.10 -27.58
C ARG A 182 -2.42 -10.35 -26.26
N LEU A 183 -1.88 -9.13 -26.18
CA LEU A 183 -1.87 -8.31 -24.97
C LEU A 183 -2.95 -7.21 -24.98
N ASN A 184 -3.78 -7.10 -26.02
CA ASN A 184 -4.72 -5.99 -26.21
C ASN A 184 -5.75 -5.80 -25.09
N SER A 185 -6.04 -6.84 -24.30
CA SER A 185 -6.99 -6.82 -23.18
C SER A 185 -6.36 -6.43 -21.85
N PHE A 186 -5.04 -6.22 -21.81
CA PHE A 186 -4.29 -5.93 -20.59
C PHE A 186 -3.75 -4.50 -20.59
N PHE A 187 -3.45 -4.01 -19.39
CA PHE A 187 -2.71 -2.75 -19.26
C PHE A 187 -1.22 -3.01 -19.50
N ILE A 188 -0.65 -2.40 -20.54
CA ILE A 188 0.74 -2.62 -20.96
C ILE A 188 1.59 -1.41 -20.59
N THR A 189 2.73 -1.69 -19.95
CA THR A 189 3.83 -0.74 -19.75
C THR A 189 5.03 -1.17 -20.60
N PHE A 190 5.38 -0.34 -21.57
CA PHE A 190 6.63 -0.48 -22.32
C PHE A 190 7.80 0.05 -21.50
N TYR A 191 8.82 -0.77 -21.32
CA TYR A 191 10.00 -0.47 -20.52
C TYR A 191 11.28 -0.57 -21.34
N GLU A 192 12.29 0.22 -21.00
CA GLU A 192 13.47 0.34 -21.84
C GLU A 192 14.24 -0.98 -21.94
N ASP A 193 14.65 -1.34 -23.15
CA ASP A 193 15.22 -2.66 -23.47
C ASP A 193 16.44 -3.02 -22.62
N TRP A 194 17.25 -2.04 -22.21
CA TRP A 194 18.45 -2.29 -21.41
C TRP A 194 18.15 -2.84 -20.01
N TYR A 195 16.95 -2.63 -19.46
CA TYR A 195 16.57 -3.23 -18.17
C TYR A 195 16.38 -4.74 -18.26
N PHE A 196 16.24 -5.27 -19.48
CA PHE A 196 16.15 -6.70 -19.75
C PHE A 196 17.51 -7.31 -20.11
N ASP A 197 18.62 -6.56 -20.01
CA ASP A 197 19.96 -7.13 -20.17
C ASP A 197 20.24 -8.17 -19.07
N TYR A 198 20.72 -9.34 -19.47
CA TYR A 198 20.95 -10.46 -18.55
C TYR A 198 21.95 -10.11 -17.44
N SER A 199 23.03 -9.42 -17.77
CA SER A 199 24.13 -9.17 -16.83
C SER A 199 23.68 -8.24 -15.71
N GLU A 200 22.98 -7.16 -16.06
CA GLU A 200 22.42 -6.22 -15.10
C GLU A 200 21.23 -6.82 -14.34
N ALA A 201 20.34 -7.54 -15.02
CA ALA A 201 19.21 -8.24 -14.39
C ALA A 201 19.67 -9.24 -13.33
N TYR A 202 20.64 -10.10 -13.68
CA TYR A 202 21.18 -11.10 -12.77
C TYR A 202 21.83 -10.44 -11.53
N LYS A 203 22.67 -9.42 -11.74
CA LYS A 203 23.30 -8.66 -10.66
C LYS A 203 22.28 -7.97 -9.75
N LEU A 204 21.23 -7.39 -10.33
CA LEU A 204 20.15 -6.77 -9.57
C LEU A 204 19.41 -7.79 -8.71
N LEU A 205 19.08 -8.97 -9.25
CA LEU A 205 18.42 -10.04 -8.52
C LEU A 205 19.27 -10.57 -7.36
N LEU A 206 20.58 -10.77 -7.55
CA LEU A 206 21.49 -11.18 -6.47
C LEU A 206 21.49 -10.16 -5.33
N LYS A 207 21.56 -8.87 -5.67
CA LYS A 207 21.50 -7.78 -4.69
C LYS A 207 20.16 -7.75 -3.95
N HIS A 208 19.04 -7.86 -4.68
CA HIS A 208 17.69 -7.81 -4.12
C HIS A 208 17.40 -8.99 -3.19
N LEU A 209 17.79 -10.20 -3.60
CA LEU A 209 17.57 -11.44 -2.85
C LEU A 209 18.63 -11.69 -1.77
N HIS A 210 19.68 -10.88 -1.72
CA HIS A 210 20.82 -11.03 -0.81
C HIS A 210 21.50 -12.42 -0.90
N VAL A 211 21.77 -12.86 -2.13
CA VAL A 211 22.42 -14.16 -2.41
C VAL A 211 23.62 -13.98 -3.35
N SER A 212 24.51 -14.97 -3.37
CA SER A 212 25.67 -15.00 -4.27
C SER A 212 25.40 -15.63 -5.63
N SER A 213 24.38 -16.48 -5.75
CA SER A 213 23.95 -17.12 -6.99
C SER A 213 22.45 -17.46 -6.97
N LEU A 214 21.84 -17.71 -8.14
CA LEU A 214 20.45 -18.16 -8.24
C LEU A 214 20.32 -19.69 -8.30
N GLU A 215 21.44 -20.41 -8.31
CA GLU A 215 21.50 -21.88 -8.30
C GLU A 215 20.67 -22.50 -7.15
N GLY A 216 20.74 -21.91 -5.94
CA GLY A 216 19.97 -22.37 -4.78
C GLY A 216 18.45 -22.28 -4.94
N PHE A 217 17.96 -21.50 -5.91
CA PHE A 217 16.54 -21.43 -6.27
C PHE A 217 16.19 -22.35 -7.43
N GLY A 218 17.17 -22.81 -8.22
CA GLY A 218 16.98 -23.68 -9.38
C GLY A 218 16.59 -22.95 -10.66
N CYS A 219 16.94 -21.66 -10.80
CA CYS A 219 16.66 -20.86 -11.99
C CYS A 219 17.88 -20.26 -12.69
N ASP A 220 19.09 -20.61 -12.29
CA ASP A 220 20.34 -20.03 -12.80
C ASP A 220 20.48 -20.13 -14.34
N ASN A 221 19.88 -21.14 -14.95
CA ASN A 221 19.90 -21.38 -16.40
C ASN A 221 18.70 -20.79 -17.16
N MET A 222 17.77 -20.13 -16.47
CA MET A 222 16.55 -19.57 -17.07
C MET A 222 16.78 -18.12 -17.52
N ASN A 223 17.68 -17.94 -18.49
CA ASN A 223 18.20 -16.63 -18.88
C ASN A 223 17.09 -15.64 -19.27
N ALA A 224 16.10 -16.06 -20.06
CA ALA A 224 15.03 -15.18 -20.48
C ALA A 224 14.17 -14.76 -19.28
N ALA A 225 13.90 -15.69 -18.37
CA ALA A 225 13.14 -15.42 -17.16
C ALA A 225 13.91 -14.52 -16.18
N ILE A 226 15.24 -14.65 -16.10
CA ILE A 226 16.13 -13.77 -15.32
C ILE A 226 16.07 -12.34 -15.87
N CYS A 227 16.19 -12.16 -17.19
CA CYS A 227 16.03 -10.86 -17.86
C CYS A 227 14.69 -10.21 -17.49
N SER A 228 13.61 -10.98 -17.62
CA SER A 228 12.26 -10.54 -17.27
C SER A 228 12.12 -10.15 -15.80
N ALA A 229 12.69 -10.96 -14.89
CA ALA A 229 12.66 -10.75 -13.44
C ALA A 229 13.47 -9.52 -13.01
N GLY A 230 14.64 -9.30 -13.60
CA GLY A 230 15.45 -8.10 -13.33
C GLY A 230 14.73 -6.82 -13.75
N ALA A 231 14.16 -6.80 -14.96
CA ALA A 231 13.35 -5.68 -15.43
C ALA A 231 12.16 -5.39 -14.49
N LEU A 232 11.48 -6.45 -14.03
CA LEU A 232 10.37 -6.33 -13.10
C LEU A 232 10.79 -5.72 -11.76
N VAL A 233 11.88 -6.22 -11.17
CA VAL A 233 12.41 -5.68 -9.91
C VAL A 233 12.83 -4.23 -10.07
N SER A 234 13.51 -3.87 -11.16
CA SER A 234 13.89 -2.49 -11.47
C SER A 234 12.68 -1.56 -11.56
N TYR A 235 11.63 -1.98 -12.28
CA TYR A 235 10.40 -1.20 -12.40
C TYR A 235 9.70 -1.01 -11.06
N ILE A 236 9.67 -2.03 -10.22
CA ILE A 236 9.09 -1.92 -8.87
C ILE A 236 9.94 -0.99 -8.00
N GLU A 237 11.27 -1.03 -8.08
CA GLU A 237 12.18 -0.10 -7.37
C GLU A 237 11.92 1.35 -7.77
N GLU A 238 11.79 1.61 -9.07
CA GLU A 238 11.53 2.96 -9.59
C GLU A 238 10.15 3.50 -9.23
N THR A 239 9.12 2.64 -9.22
CA THR A 239 7.74 3.05 -8.93
C THR A 239 7.48 3.20 -7.44
N GLN A 240 7.99 2.29 -6.61
CA GLN A 240 7.74 2.34 -5.17
C GLN A 240 8.61 3.37 -4.45
N LYS A 241 9.85 3.61 -4.92
CA LYS A 241 10.88 4.51 -4.34
C LYS A 241 11.25 4.27 -2.86
N HIS A 242 10.45 3.51 -2.14
CA HIS A 242 10.73 2.95 -0.83
C HIS A 242 11.26 1.52 -0.98
N THR A 243 11.88 1.01 0.08
CA THR A 243 12.25 -0.40 0.15
C THR A 243 10.99 -1.25 0.03
N PHE A 244 10.92 -2.07 -1.00
CA PHE A 244 10.03 -3.23 -1.04
C PHE A 244 10.86 -4.48 -0.91
N ARG A 245 10.23 -5.57 -0.49
CA ARG A 245 10.87 -6.87 -0.45
C ARG A 245 9.94 -7.89 -1.06
N LEU A 246 10.42 -8.52 -2.12
CA LEU A 246 9.83 -9.76 -2.59
C LEU A 246 10.34 -10.91 -1.72
N LYS A 247 9.50 -11.93 -1.55
CA LYS A 247 9.88 -13.20 -0.95
C LYS A 247 10.92 -13.90 -1.85
N LYS A 248 11.34 -15.09 -1.44
CA LYS A 248 12.21 -15.94 -2.25
C LYS A 248 11.62 -16.12 -3.65
N ILE A 249 12.49 -16.14 -4.65
CA ILE A 249 12.09 -16.39 -6.03
C ILE A 249 11.74 -17.86 -6.21
N HIS A 250 10.60 -18.12 -6.83
CA HIS A 250 10.06 -19.46 -7.01
C HIS A 250 9.97 -19.83 -8.50
N PRO A 251 10.86 -20.70 -9.01
CA PRO A 251 10.75 -21.17 -10.39
C PRO A 251 9.53 -22.07 -10.56
N LEU A 252 8.61 -21.69 -11.44
CA LEU A 252 7.41 -22.47 -11.70
C LEU A 252 7.66 -23.53 -12.76
N ARG A 253 7.33 -24.79 -12.43
CA ARG A 253 7.33 -25.89 -13.41
C ARG A 253 5.96 -26.03 -14.03
N GLN A 254 5.87 -25.83 -15.34
CA GLN A 254 4.59 -25.83 -16.07
C GLN A 254 3.82 -27.15 -15.95
N GLU A 255 4.51 -28.27 -15.74
CA GLU A 255 3.95 -29.62 -15.65
C GLU A 255 3.21 -29.90 -14.32
N THR A 256 3.19 -28.94 -13.38
CA THR A 256 2.58 -29.15 -12.06
C THR A 256 1.06 -29.03 -12.07
N PHE A 257 0.51 -28.31 -13.06
CA PHE A 257 -0.90 -27.91 -13.09
C PHE A 257 -1.55 -28.23 -14.43
N MET A 258 -2.85 -28.48 -14.40
CA MET A 258 -3.67 -28.66 -15.60
C MET A 258 -3.61 -27.38 -16.43
N PHE A 259 -3.37 -27.54 -17.73
CA PHE A 259 -3.45 -26.44 -18.67
C PHE A 259 -4.92 -26.13 -18.97
N LEU A 260 -5.30 -24.87 -18.75
CA LEU A 260 -6.60 -24.32 -19.12
C LEU A 260 -6.33 -23.08 -19.98
N ASP A 261 -6.65 -23.15 -21.27
CA ASP A 261 -6.51 -22.00 -22.16
C ASP A 261 -7.47 -20.86 -21.78
N ALA A 262 -7.19 -19.67 -22.30
CA ALA A 262 -7.97 -18.46 -22.02
C ALA A 262 -9.46 -18.61 -22.35
N THR A 263 -9.78 -19.30 -23.44
CA THR A 263 -11.16 -19.52 -23.90
C THR A 263 -11.91 -20.45 -22.95
N THR A 264 -11.27 -21.52 -22.49
CA THR A 264 -11.80 -22.49 -21.54
C THR A 264 -12.09 -21.82 -20.21
N GLN A 265 -11.14 -21.05 -19.65
CA GLN A 265 -11.35 -20.35 -18.38
C GLN A 265 -12.53 -19.37 -18.45
N ARG A 266 -12.64 -18.65 -19.57
CA ARG A 266 -13.73 -17.69 -19.82
C ARG A 266 -15.08 -18.39 -19.98
N ASN A 267 -15.15 -19.47 -20.76
CA ASN A 267 -16.39 -20.19 -21.02
C ASN A 267 -16.91 -20.97 -19.80
N LEU A 268 -16.01 -21.40 -18.92
CA LEU A 268 -16.36 -22.03 -17.64
C LEU A 268 -16.73 -21.00 -16.56
N GLU A 269 -16.62 -19.70 -16.84
CA GLU A 269 -16.90 -18.60 -15.91
C GLU A 269 -16.23 -18.84 -14.54
N LEU A 270 -14.93 -19.20 -14.56
CA LEU A 270 -14.21 -19.62 -13.35
C LEU A 270 -14.16 -18.51 -12.30
N THR A 271 -13.82 -17.30 -12.75
CA THR A 271 -13.62 -16.11 -11.91
C THR A 271 -14.41 -14.89 -12.35
N HIS A 272 -14.81 -14.84 -13.62
CA HIS A 272 -15.59 -13.77 -14.23
C HIS A 272 -16.65 -14.36 -15.16
N ASN A 273 -17.85 -13.76 -15.16
CA ASN A 273 -18.93 -14.19 -16.03
C ASN A 273 -18.82 -13.59 -17.45
N LEU A 274 -19.54 -14.17 -18.40
CA LEU A 274 -19.62 -13.74 -19.79
C LEU A 274 -20.61 -12.58 -20.02
N ARG A 275 -21.54 -12.37 -19.09
CA ARG A 275 -22.64 -11.41 -19.24
C ARG A 275 -22.17 -9.96 -19.13
N ASP A 276 -21.50 -9.64 -18.04
CA ASP A 276 -21.01 -8.30 -17.73
C ASP A 276 -19.56 -8.26 -17.23
N GLY A 277 -18.89 -9.42 -17.17
CA GLY A 277 -17.50 -9.52 -16.72
C GLY A 277 -17.34 -9.38 -15.21
N SER A 278 -18.44 -9.36 -14.44
CA SER A 278 -18.37 -9.35 -12.98
C SER A 278 -18.03 -10.73 -12.43
N SER A 279 -17.68 -10.77 -11.14
CA SER A 279 -17.45 -12.02 -10.40
C SER A 279 -18.74 -12.76 -10.04
N ASP A 280 -19.92 -12.19 -10.31
CA ASP A 280 -21.19 -12.75 -9.87
C ASP A 280 -21.57 -13.99 -10.68
N ASN A 281 -22.15 -14.99 -10.00
CA ASN A 281 -22.57 -16.27 -10.58
C ASN A 281 -21.45 -17.10 -11.24
N THR A 282 -20.20 -16.90 -10.79
CA THR A 282 -19.03 -17.66 -11.25
C THR A 282 -18.80 -18.91 -10.40
N LEU A 283 -17.95 -19.83 -10.86
CA LEU A 283 -17.56 -20.99 -10.04
C LEU A 283 -16.94 -20.55 -8.71
N LEU A 284 -16.01 -19.60 -8.76
CA LEU A 284 -15.38 -19.08 -7.55
C LEU A 284 -16.40 -18.45 -6.59
N TRP A 285 -17.37 -17.70 -7.12
CA TRP A 285 -18.43 -17.07 -6.31
C TRP A 285 -19.25 -18.10 -5.53
N VAL A 286 -19.56 -19.26 -6.14
CA VAL A 286 -20.28 -20.34 -5.47
C VAL A 286 -19.42 -21.02 -4.39
N LEU A 287 -18.11 -21.17 -4.63
CA LEU A 287 -17.22 -21.94 -3.75
C LEU A 287 -16.60 -21.12 -2.61
N ASP A 288 -16.51 -19.81 -2.73
CA ASP A 288 -15.71 -18.97 -1.84
C ASP A 288 -16.40 -18.63 -0.51
N GLU A 289 -16.48 -19.62 0.37
CA GLU A 289 -16.85 -19.49 1.78
C GLU A 289 -15.62 -19.35 2.70
N THR A 290 -14.51 -18.85 2.15
CA THR A 290 -13.25 -18.70 2.91
C THR A 290 -13.35 -17.58 3.94
N LEU A 291 -12.73 -17.81 5.10
CA LEU A 291 -12.86 -16.95 6.29
C LEU A 291 -11.74 -15.91 6.41
N THR A 292 -10.71 -16.01 5.59
CA THR A 292 -9.58 -15.08 5.57
C THR A 292 -9.30 -14.62 4.14
N PRO A 293 -8.80 -13.38 3.94
CA PRO A 293 -8.42 -12.89 2.62
C PRO A 293 -7.41 -13.77 1.87
N MET A 294 -6.35 -14.20 2.57
CA MET A 294 -5.33 -15.10 2.02
C MET A 294 -5.89 -16.48 1.63
N GLY A 295 -6.89 -16.98 2.37
CA GLY A 295 -7.62 -18.20 2.01
C GLY A 295 -8.39 -18.04 0.70
N GLY A 296 -9.03 -16.88 0.50
CA GLY A 296 -9.71 -16.54 -0.75
C GLY A 296 -8.76 -16.46 -1.94
N ARG A 297 -7.60 -15.81 -1.78
CA ARG A 297 -6.54 -15.77 -2.81
C ARG A 297 -6.04 -17.17 -3.17
N PHE A 298 -5.84 -18.02 -2.16
CA PHE A 298 -5.44 -19.41 -2.36
C PHE A 298 -6.51 -20.22 -3.11
N LEU A 299 -7.80 -20.07 -2.75
CA LEU A 299 -8.90 -20.74 -3.43
C LEU A 299 -9.01 -20.30 -4.89
N ARG A 300 -8.97 -18.99 -5.16
CA ARG A 300 -8.93 -18.44 -6.52
C ARG A 300 -7.79 -19.05 -7.33
N THR A 301 -6.58 -19.05 -6.77
CA THR A 301 -5.41 -19.66 -7.42
C THR A 301 -5.60 -21.15 -7.68
N SER A 302 -6.22 -21.89 -6.76
CA SER A 302 -6.48 -23.33 -6.91
C SER A 302 -7.51 -23.64 -8.00
N VAL A 303 -8.52 -22.78 -8.18
CA VAL A 303 -9.50 -22.89 -9.27
C VAL A 303 -8.83 -22.66 -10.63
N LEU A 304 -7.96 -21.65 -10.73
CA LEU A 304 -7.25 -21.31 -11.97
C LEU A 304 -6.08 -22.25 -12.29
N LYS A 305 -5.55 -22.97 -11.30
CA LYS A 305 -4.39 -23.87 -11.44
C LYS A 305 -4.68 -25.23 -10.81
N PRO A 306 -5.53 -26.07 -11.42
CA PRO A 306 -5.82 -27.40 -10.88
C PRO A 306 -4.55 -28.26 -10.83
N LEU A 307 -4.37 -29.03 -9.76
CA LEU A 307 -3.21 -29.92 -9.60
C LEU A 307 -3.27 -31.12 -10.56
N LEU A 308 -2.11 -31.60 -11.00
CA LEU A 308 -1.98 -32.88 -11.72
C LEU A 308 -1.44 -34.03 -10.84
N ASP A 309 -0.79 -33.71 -9.71
CA ASP A 309 -0.25 -34.72 -8.80
C ASP A 309 -1.37 -35.39 -7.99
N ILE A 310 -1.68 -36.64 -8.36
CA ILE A 310 -2.72 -37.46 -7.73
C ILE A 310 -2.54 -37.56 -6.21
N ARG A 311 -1.30 -37.61 -5.70
CA ARG A 311 -1.05 -37.72 -4.25
C ARG A 311 -1.53 -36.46 -3.54
N LYS A 312 -1.12 -35.29 -4.04
CA LYS A 312 -1.55 -33.98 -3.48
C LYS A 312 -3.06 -33.78 -3.57
N ILE A 313 -3.70 -34.29 -4.63
CA ILE A 313 -5.15 -34.24 -4.78
C ILE A 313 -5.82 -35.09 -3.68
N ARG A 314 -5.36 -36.33 -3.48
CA ARG A 314 -5.87 -37.23 -2.43
C ARG A 314 -5.65 -36.67 -1.03
N ASP A 315 -4.46 -36.15 -0.73
CA ASP A 315 -4.17 -35.52 0.56
C ASP A 315 -5.17 -34.41 0.90
N ARG A 316 -5.54 -33.60 -0.11
CA ARG A 316 -6.58 -32.56 0.04
C ARG A 316 -7.98 -33.16 0.23
N GLN A 317 -8.34 -34.18 -0.56
CA GLN A 317 -9.64 -34.85 -0.47
C GLN A 317 -9.84 -35.50 0.90
N ASP A 318 -8.85 -36.26 1.37
CA ASP A 318 -8.87 -36.95 2.67
C ASP A 318 -8.98 -35.94 3.82
N ALA A 319 -8.32 -34.78 3.71
CA ALA A 319 -8.42 -33.73 4.72
C ALA A 319 -9.80 -33.05 4.73
N VAL A 320 -10.42 -32.84 3.56
CA VAL A 320 -11.78 -32.31 3.44
C VAL A 320 -12.79 -33.30 4.01
N GLU A 321 -12.70 -34.58 3.64
CA GLU A 321 -13.56 -35.64 4.16
C GLU A 321 -13.48 -35.73 5.69
N TYR A 322 -12.26 -35.73 6.25
CA TYR A 322 -12.06 -35.76 7.70
C TYR A 322 -12.75 -34.60 8.42
N LEU A 323 -12.60 -33.37 7.92
CA LEU A 323 -13.23 -32.19 8.54
C LEU A 323 -14.75 -32.16 8.33
N TYR A 324 -15.24 -32.75 7.23
CA TYR A 324 -16.67 -32.88 6.98
C TYR A 324 -17.33 -33.86 7.94
N GLU A 325 -16.67 -34.99 8.24
CA GLU A 325 -17.16 -35.99 9.20
C GLU A 325 -17.10 -35.49 10.66
N ASP A 326 -16.11 -34.67 11.00
CA ASP A 326 -15.95 -34.09 12.34
C ASP A 326 -16.33 -32.59 12.36
N PHE A 327 -17.64 -32.35 12.35
CA PHE A 327 -18.21 -31.00 12.31
C PHE A 327 -17.78 -30.11 13.48
N GLU A 328 -17.61 -30.68 14.68
CA GLU A 328 -17.17 -29.93 15.87
C GLU A 328 -15.75 -29.37 15.67
N LYS A 329 -14.81 -30.20 15.18
CA LYS A 329 -13.45 -29.73 14.87
C LYS A 329 -13.46 -28.69 13.76
N LEU A 330 -14.25 -28.89 12.71
CA LEU A 330 -14.40 -27.93 11.63
C LEU A 330 -14.86 -26.57 12.15
N GLU A 331 -15.93 -26.52 12.95
CA GLU A 331 -16.46 -25.23 13.43
C GLU A 331 -15.52 -24.56 14.44
N ASN A 332 -14.82 -25.32 15.27
CA ASN A 332 -13.77 -24.79 16.16
C ASN A 332 -12.60 -24.16 15.38
N LEU A 333 -12.18 -24.80 14.29
CA LEU A 333 -11.16 -24.27 13.38
C LEU A 333 -11.67 -23.01 12.68
N ARG A 334 -12.88 -23.04 12.12
CA ARG A 334 -13.53 -21.89 11.47
C ARG A 334 -13.65 -20.70 12.41
N THR A 335 -14.10 -20.92 13.65
CA THR A 335 -14.20 -19.88 14.68
C THR A 335 -12.86 -19.20 14.94
N SER A 336 -11.76 -19.96 14.95
CA SER A 336 -10.41 -19.42 15.15
C SER A 336 -9.90 -18.69 13.90
N LEU A 337 -10.13 -19.24 12.70
CA LEU A 337 -9.75 -18.62 11.42
C LEU A 337 -10.47 -17.29 11.17
N ARG A 338 -11.74 -17.14 11.57
CA ARG A 338 -12.49 -15.86 11.48
C ARG A 338 -11.83 -14.69 12.20
N LYS A 339 -10.93 -14.98 13.16
CA LYS A 339 -10.22 -13.96 13.94
C LYS A 339 -8.89 -13.56 13.32
N ILE A 340 -8.42 -14.29 12.31
CA ILE A 340 -7.20 -13.98 11.58
C ILE A 340 -7.52 -12.95 10.48
N GLN A 341 -6.82 -11.83 10.51
CA GLN A 341 -6.85 -10.84 9.44
C GLN A 341 -5.86 -11.23 8.33
N ASP A 342 -5.65 -10.33 7.36
CA ASP A 342 -4.73 -10.56 6.24
C ASP A 342 -3.26 -10.48 6.67
N ILE A 343 -2.78 -11.47 7.42
CA ILE A 343 -1.40 -11.50 7.95
C ILE A 343 -0.35 -11.46 6.84
N GLU A 344 -0.67 -11.97 5.65
CA GLU A 344 0.22 -11.94 4.49
C GLU A 344 0.47 -10.50 4.03
N ARG A 345 -0.59 -9.71 3.82
CA ARG A 345 -0.43 -8.29 3.45
C ARG A 345 0.12 -7.44 4.58
N LEU A 346 -0.25 -7.74 5.83
CA LEU A 346 0.32 -7.05 7.00
C LEU A 346 1.83 -7.27 7.08
N SER A 347 2.32 -8.48 6.80
CA SER A 347 3.76 -8.78 6.75
C SER A 347 4.47 -7.95 5.69
N SER A 348 3.93 -7.88 4.47
CA SER A 348 4.53 -7.08 3.38
C SER A 348 4.58 -5.58 3.70
N LYS A 349 3.57 -5.05 4.40
CA LYS A 349 3.59 -3.65 4.89
C LYS A 349 4.69 -3.41 5.92
N ILE A 350 4.93 -4.39 6.80
CA ILE A 350 5.99 -4.30 7.81
C ILE A 350 7.36 -4.35 7.13
N ASP A 351 7.56 -5.29 6.21
CA ASP A 351 8.81 -5.43 5.47
C ASP A 351 9.13 -4.20 4.60
N SER A 352 8.10 -3.54 4.06
CA SER A 352 8.25 -2.29 3.29
C SER A 352 8.32 -1.03 4.15
N GLY A 353 8.19 -1.13 5.48
CA GLY A 353 8.20 0.02 6.39
C GLY A 353 6.98 0.95 6.25
N THR A 354 5.89 0.47 5.65
CA THR A 354 4.65 1.24 5.41
C THR A 354 3.53 0.93 6.41
N ALA A 355 3.72 -0.05 7.29
CA ALA A 355 2.77 -0.42 8.33
C ALA A 355 2.55 0.69 9.37
N ASN A 356 1.30 0.91 9.76
CA ASN A 356 0.95 1.80 10.87
C ASN A 356 0.72 1.02 12.18
N ALA A 357 0.47 1.73 13.29
CA ALA A 357 0.26 1.11 14.59
C ALA A 357 -0.97 0.18 14.65
N ARG A 358 -2.04 0.48 13.88
CA ARG A 358 -3.22 -0.38 13.79
C ARG A 358 -2.93 -1.67 13.02
N ASP A 359 -2.10 -1.60 11.98
CA ASP A 359 -1.62 -2.80 11.26
C ASP A 359 -0.85 -3.73 12.21
N LEU A 360 -0.01 -3.18 13.11
CA LEU A 360 0.72 -3.98 14.11
C LEU A 360 -0.22 -4.63 15.15
N ILE A 361 -1.24 -3.91 15.62
CA ILE A 361 -2.26 -4.50 16.51
C ILE A 361 -3.07 -5.57 15.79
N ALA A 362 -3.44 -5.36 14.52
CA ALA A 362 -4.11 -6.36 13.69
C ALA A 362 -3.27 -7.63 13.54
N LEU A 363 -1.96 -7.49 13.31
CA LEU A 363 -1.03 -8.62 13.28
C LEU A 363 -1.01 -9.34 14.63
N LYS A 364 -0.77 -8.62 15.74
CA LYS A 364 -0.77 -9.18 17.11
C LYS A 364 -2.05 -9.97 17.41
N ASN A 365 -3.20 -9.38 17.11
CA ASN A 365 -4.49 -10.01 17.35
C ASN A 365 -4.64 -11.29 16.52
N SER A 366 -4.21 -11.27 15.25
CA SER A 366 -4.25 -12.46 14.38
C SER A 366 -3.33 -13.57 14.88
N ILE A 367 -2.06 -13.25 15.20
CA ILE A 367 -1.07 -14.24 15.64
C ILE A 367 -1.43 -14.85 17.01
N SER A 368 -2.19 -14.15 17.84
CA SER A 368 -2.67 -14.67 19.12
C SER A 368 -3.55 -15.93 19.01
N TYR A 369 -4.15 -16.17 17.83
CA TYR A 369 -4.97 -17.35 17.56
C TYR A 369 -4.18 -18.53 16.95
N LEU A 370 -2.93 -18.31 16.51
CA LEU A 370 -2.12 -19.37 15.89
C LEU A 370 -1.86 -20.55 16.83
N PRO A 371 -1.52 -20.36 18.13
CA PRO A 371 -1.36 -21.49 19.05
C PRO A 371 -2.64 -22.35 19.17
N LYS A 372 -3.82 -21.71 19.21
CA LYS A 372 -5.10 -22.42 19.26
C LYS A 372 -5.33 -23.24 18.00
N ILE A 373 -5.08 -22.66 16.82
CA ILE A 373 -5.23 -23.36 15.53
C ILE A 373 -4.27 -24.54 15.45
N LYS A 374 -3.00 -24.32 15.81
CA LYS A 374 -1.98 -25.37 15.84
C LYS A 374 -2.40 -26.54 16.72
N ASN A 375 -2.86 -26.27 17.95
CA ASN A 375 -3.31 -27.31 18.88
C ASN A 375 -4.53 -28.08 18.36
N LEU A 376 -5.50 -27.39 17.73
CA LEU A 376 -6.63 -28.05 17.07
C LEU A 376 -6.16 -29.00 15.97
N LEU A 377 -5.24 -28.57 15.11
CA LEU A 377 -4.71 -29.39 14.02
C LEU A 377 -3.84 -30.56 14.50
N ILE A 378 -3.04 -30.39 15.55
CA ILE A 378 -2.25 -31.49 16.14
C ILE A 378 -3.15 -32.59 16.71
N SER A 379 -4.32 -32.23 17.23
CA SER A 379 -5.30 -33.19 17.78
C SER A 379 -6.02 -34.02 16.71
N ILE A 380 -5.88 -33.65 15.43
CA ILE A 380 -6.50 -34.34 14.29
C ILE A 380 -5.68 -35.57 13.90
N ARG A 381 -6.37 -36.65 13.51
CA ARG A 381 -5.74 -37.91 13.09
C ARG A 381 -5.31 -37.92 11.62
N ASN A 382 -5.77 -36.99 10.80
CA ASN A 382 -5.38 -36.88 9.39
C ASN A 382 -3.92 -36.41 9.26
N PRO A 383 -3.04 -37.16 8.56
CA PRO A 383 -1.61 -36.84 8.46
C PRO A 383 -1.31 -35.49 7.78
N TYR A 384 -2.06 -35.14 6.73
CA TYR A 384 -1.87 -33.90 5.99
C TYR A 384 -2.23 -32.66 6.83
N LEU A 385 -3.35 -32.70 7.57
CA LEU A 385 -3.70 -31.61 8.49
C LEU A 385 -2.69 -31.47 9.63
N LYS A 386 -2.11 -32.58 10.09
CA LYS A 386 -1.06 -32.57 11.11
C LYS A 386 0.25 -31.97 10.58
N SER A 387 0.65 -32.29 9.34
CA SER A 387 1.85 -31.67 8.75
C SER A 387 1.69 -30.16 8.61
N LEU A 388 0.50 -29.67 8.25
CA LEU A 388 0.22 -28.23 8.24
C LEU A 388 0.37 -27.59 9.63
N ALA A 389 0.01 -28.31 10.70
CA ALA A 389 0.18 -27.83 12.07
C ALA A 389 1.66 -27.61 12.45
N GLU A 390 2.56 -28.45 11.91
CA GLU A 390 4.00 -28.39 12.17
C GLU A 390 4.64 -27.16 11.53
N GLU A 391 4.11 -26.69 10.40
CA GLU A 391 4.55 -25.46 9.71
C GLU A 391 4.08 -24.18 10.41
N ILE A 392 3.04 -24.25 11.26
CA ILE A 392 2.52 -23.08 11.98
C ILE A 392 3.48 -22.70 13.13
N SER A 393 4.07 -21.52 13.01
CA SER A 393 4.80 -20.87 14.11
C SER A 393 3.86 -20.11 15.04
N GLU A 394 4.15 -20.12 16.35
CA GLU A 394 3.34 -19.43 17.35
C GLU A 394 3.64 -17.93 17.46
N LEU A 395 4.82 -17.49 16.98
CA LEU A 395 5.24 -16.09 16.91
C LEU A 395 5.13 -15.33 18.25
N THR A 396 5.31 -16.04 19.37
CA THR A 396 5.09 -15.53 20.74
C THR A 396 5.91 -14.27 21.05
N SER A 397 7.18 -14.24 20.64
CA SER A 397 8.06 -13.07 20.86
C SER A 397 7.54 -11.80 20.19
N ILE A 398 7.02 -11.91 18.96
CA ILE A 398 6.44 -10.79 18.20
C ILE A 398 5.17 -10.31 18.89
N LYS A 399 4.29 -11.25 19.28
CA LYS A 399 3.07 -10.93 20.02
C LYS A 399 3.38 -10.14 21.28
N GLU A 400 4.28 -10.65 22.11
CA GLU A 400 4.65 -10.00 23.38
C GLU A 400 5.29 -8.63 23.16
N LEU A 401 6.13 -8.48 22.14
CA LEU A 401 6.75 -7.20 21.83
C LEU A 401 5.69 -6.15 21.49
N ILE A 402 4.75 -6.47 20.59
CA ILE A 402 3.68 -5.54 20.22
C ILE A 402 2.77 -5.26 21.42
N GLU A 403 2.43 -6.28 22.19
CA GLU A 403 1.59 -6.16 23.38
C GLU A 403 2.22 -5.27 24.46
N LYS A 404 3.53 -5.34 24.67
CA LYS A 404 4.25 -4.50 25.64
C LYS A 404 4.47 -3.07 25.11
N SER A 405 4.61 -2.89 23.79
CA SER A 405 5.03 -1.62 23.19
C SER A 405 3.91 -0.72 22.69
N ILE A 406 2.80 -1.25 22.19
CA ILE A 406 1.76 -0.47 21.49
C ILE A 406 0.43 -0.51 22.24
N ILE A 407 -0.26 0.63 22.34
CA ILE A 407 -1.59 0.71 22.94
C ILE A 407 -2.63 -0.08 22.13
N GLU A 408 -3.69 -0.61 22.77
CA GLU A 408 -4.68 -1.47 22.09
C GLU A 408 -5.47 -0.78 20.98
N SER A 409 -5.75 0.51 21.15
CA SER A 409 -6.51 1.32 20.19
C SER A 409 -5.67 2.51 19.73
N PRO A 410 -4.64 2.29 18.89
CA PRO A 410 -3.75 3.36 18.50
C PRO A 410 -4.43 4.33 17.50
N PRO A 411 -4.02 5.61 17.50
CA PRO A 411 -4.38 6.58 16.48
C PRO A 411 -4.08 6.10 15.05
N SER A 412 -4.74 6.71 14.07
CA SER A 412 -4.58 6.37 12.65
C SER A 412 -3.22 6.76 12.08
N THR A 413 -2.64 7.85 12.57
CA THR A 413 -1.40 8.41 12.03
C THR A 413 -0.32 8.52 13.11
N LEU A 414 0.94 8.38 12.70
CA LEU A 414 2.09 8.58 13.60
C LEU A 414 2.14 10.00 14.19
N LYS A 415 1.65 11.00 13.43
CA LYS A 415 1.65 12.42 13.83
C LYS A 415 0.76 12.72 15.03
N GLU A 416 -0.29 11.92 15.25
CA GLU A 416 -1.20 12.08 16.39
C GLU A 416 -0.53 11.69 17.73
N GLY A 417 0.58 10.93 17.69
CA GLY A 417 1.29 10.46 18.88
C GLY A 417 0.47 9.47 19.71
N GLY A 418 0.81 9.27 20.98
CA GLY A 418 0.04 8.41 21.90
C GLY A 418 0.05 6.91 21.58
N ILE A 419 0.94 6.44 20.71
CA ILE A 419 0.99 5.05 20.23
C ILE A 419 1.71 4.12 21.21
N ILE A 420 2.84 4.56 21.75
CA ILE A 420 3.69 3.73 22.61
C ILE A 420 3.08 3.63 24.02
N LYS A 421 3.04 2.44 24.61
CA LYS A 421 2.56 2.22 26.00
C LYS A 421 3.50 2.88 27.02
N ASN A 422 2.93 3.31 28.15
CA ASN A 422 3.74 3.78 29.28
C ASN A 422 4.55 2.61 29.85
N GLY A 423 5.76 2.87 30.32
CA GLY A 423 6.70 1.89 30.85
C GLY A 423 7.48 1.11 29.79
N PHE A 424 7.21 1.34 28.50
CA PHE A 424 7.98 0.70 27.42
C PHE A 424 9.31 1.43 27.16
N ASN A 425 9.32 2.76 27.29
CA ASN A 425 10.52 3.57 27.11
C ASN A 425 10.51 4.76 28.07
N ASN A 426 11.51 4.79 28.96
CA ASN A 426 11.62 5.78 30.03
C ASN A 426 11.72 7.22 29.48
N GLU A 427 12.47 7.43 28.40
CA GLU A 427 12.63 8.77 27.82
C GLU A 427 11.31 9.31 27.25
N ILE A 428 10.53 8.46 26.57
CA ILE A 428 9.19 8.83 26.10
C ILE A 428 8.26 9.15 27.27
N ASP A 429 8.33 8.37 28.35
CA ASP A 429 7.53 8.59 29.54
C ASP A 429 7.89 9.90 30.25
N ASP A 430 9.17 10.21 30.38
CA ASP A 430 9.66 11.47 30.94
C ASP A 430 9.18 12.66 30.11
N LEU A 431 9.30 12.60 28.79
CA LEU A 431 8.79 13.64 27.88
C LEU A 431 7.27 13.84 28.00
N ARG A 432 6.51 12.75 28.15
CA ARG A 432 5.06 12.81 28.40
C ARG A 432 4.73 13.42 29.75
N ASN A 433 5.49 13.08 30.79
CA ASN A 433 5.33 13.64 32.12
C ASN A 433 5.60 15.15 32.12
N ILE A 434 6.66 15.60 31.44
CA ILE A 434 6.93 17.03 31.24
C ILE A 434 5.75 17.72 30.55
N SER A 435 5.21 17.13 29.48
CA SER A 435 4.07 17.69 28.76
C SER A 435 2.78 17.76 29.60
N LYS A 436 2.50 16.73 30.42
CA LYS A 436 1.36 16.73 31.35
C LYS A 436 1.54 17.77 32.46
N ASN A 437 2.72 17.81 33.07
CA ASN A 437 3.06 18.77 34.12
C ASN A 437 2.97 20.21 33.61
N ALA A 438 3.31 20.47 32.34
CA ALA A 438 3.12 21.77 31.73
C ALA A 438 1.64 22.18 31.68
N LYS A 439 0.72 21.28 31.35
CA LYS A 439 -0.73 21.59 31.37
C LYS A 439 -1.24 21.87 32.79
N GLU A 440 -0.81 21.09 33.77
CA GLU A 440 -1.16 21.33 35.17
C GLU A 440 -0.58 22.65 35.68
N PHE A 441 0.66 22.96 35.32
CA PHE A 441 1.30 24.24 35.63
C PHE A 441 0.52 25.40 35.04
N ILE A 442 0.11 25.33 33.77
CA ILE A 442 -0.69 26.36 33.12
C ILE A 442 -2.06 26.51 33.78
N SER A 443 -2.71 25.40 34.17
CA SER A 443 -3.98 25.46 34.91
C SER A 443 -3.84 26.13 36.28
N LYS A 444 -2.75 25.83 37.01
CA LYS A 444 -2.45 26.46 38.30
C LYS A 444 -2.11 27.94 38.14
N LEU A 445 -1.36 28.28 37.09
CA LEU A 445 -1.03 29.66 36.75
C LEU A 445 -2.28 30.46 36.39
N GLU A 446 -3.19 29.90 35.57
CA GLU A 446 -4.47 30.55 35.24
C GLU A 446 -5.29 30.84 36.50
N GLN A 447 -5.38 29.87 37.42
CA GLN A 447 -6.11 30.07 38.67
C GLN A 447 -5.45 31.13 39.55
N LYS A 448 -4.12 31.08 39.69
CA LYS A 448 -3.35 32.07 40.45
C LYS A 448 -3.56 33.48 39.90
N GLU A 449 -3.43 33.67 38.59
CA GLU A 449 -3.61 34.99 37.96
C GLU A 449 -5.06 35.48 38.08
N ARG A 450 -6.06 34.59 38.03
CA ARG A 450 -7.47 34.96 38.29
C ARG A 450 -7.67 35.48 39.72
N GLU A 451 -7.07 34.80 40.70
CA GLU A 451 -7.17 35.17 42.12
C GLU A 451 -6.42 36.48 42.41
N GLU A 452 -5.22 36.67 41.85
CA GLU A 452 -4.39 37.87 42.05
C GLU A 452 -4.96 39.12 41.36
N THR A 453 -5.54 38.96 40.17
CA THR A 453 -6.09 40.09 39.39
C THR A 453 -7.58 40.37 39.63
N GLY A 454 -8.31 39.40 40.21
CA GLY A 454 -9.77 39.45 40.35
C GLY A 454 -10.54 39.25 39.02
N ILE A 455 -9.85 38.91 37.92
CA ILE A 455 -10.44 38.79 36.58
C ILE A 455 -10.90 37.34 36.35
N ASN A 456 -12.13 37.00 36.76
CA ASN A 456 -12.68 35.64 36.57
C ASN A 456 -12.73 35.16 35.11
N SER A 457 -12.78 36.08 34.15
CA SER A 457 -12.81 35.75 32.71
C SER A 457 -11.43 35.51 32.09
N LEU A 458 -10.34 35.70 32.86
CA LEU A 458 -8.97 35.52 32.38
C LEU A 458 -8.77 34.07 31.94
N LYS A 459 -8.19 33.86 30.76
CA LYS A 459 -7.91 32.51 30.24
C LYS A 459 -6.50 32.44 29.67
N ILE A 460 -5.74 31.42 30.04
CA ILE A 460 -4.47 31.12 29.40
C ILE A 460 -4.75 30.18 28.22
N SER A 461 -4.30 30.56 27.03
CA SER A 461 -4.53 29.81 25.80
C SER A 461 -3.27 29.79 24.95
N TYR A 462 -3.22 28.86 23.99
CA TYR A 462 -2.09 28.69 23.10
C TYR A 462 -2.51 28.90 21.65
N ASN A 463 -1.69 29.60 20.87
CA ASN A 463 -1.77 29.58 19.42
C ASN A 463 -0.39 29.37 18.80
N ARG A 464 -0.39 28.97 17.53
CA ARG A 464 0.85 28.64 16.80
C ARG A 464 1.74 29.85 16.49
N VAL A 465 1.24 31.09 16.63
CA VAL A 465 1.95 32.31 16.19
C VAL A 465 2.72 32.95 17.35
N PHE A 466 2.12 33.01 18.54
CA PHE A 466 2.67 33.69 19.71
C PHE A 466 2.96 32.76 20.89
N GLY A 467 2.61 31.47 20.78
CA GLY A 467 2.72 30.52 21.88
C GLY A 467 1.59 30.68 22.89
N TYR A 468 1.91 30.50 24.18
CA TYR A 468 0.98 30.74 25.28
C TYR A 468 0.75 32.24 25.50
N TYR A 469 -0.49 32.62 25.76
CA TYR A 469 -0.89 33.99 26.05
C TYR A 469 -2.05 34.01 27.04
N ILE A 470 -2.22 35.15 27.71
CA ILE A 470 -3.32 35.43 28.62
C ILE A 470 -4.36 36.28 27.87
N GLU A 471 -5.59 35.79 27.75
CA GLU A 471 -6.70 36.50 27.11
C GLU A 471 -7.62 37.12 28.16
N ILE A 472 -7.87 38.42 28.02
CA ILE A 472 -8.70 39.21 28.94
C ILE A 472 -9.77 39.94 28.14
N THR A 473 -11.01 39.90 28.62
CA THR A 473 -12.16 40.52 27.95
C THR A 473 -12.08 42.03 28.00
N LYS A 474 -12.71 42.70 27.02
CA LYS A 474 -12.68 44.16 26.90
C LYS A 474 -13.19 44.90 28.15
N SER A 475 -14.16 44.31 28.86
CA SER A 475 -14.72 44.87 30.10
C SER A 475 -13.70 44.92 31.24
N ASN A 476 -12.72 44.03 31.24
CA ASN A 476 -11.80 43.80 32.35
C ASN A 476 -10.40 44.36 32.10
N LEU A 477 -10.19 45.08 30.97
CA LEU A 477 -8.89 45.65 30.60
C LEU A 477 -8.35 46.67 31.59
N HIS A 478 -9.23 47.35 32.32
CA HIS A 478 -8.84 48.32 33.36
C HIS A 478 -8.23 47.66 34.60
N MET A 479 -8.36 46.35 34.75
CA MET A 479 -7.79 45.56 35.86
C MET A 479 -6.49 44.84 35.48
N VAL A 480 -5.98 45.05 34.25
CA VAL A 480 -4.77 44.37 33.76
C VAL A 480 -3.54 44.93 34.49
N PRO A 481 -2.70 44.07 35.09
CA PRO A 481 -1.46 44.49 35.73
C PRO A 481 -0.44 45.12 34.76
N GLU A 482 0.40 46.05 35.24
CA GLU A 482 1.41 46.73 34.39
C GLU A 482 2.51 45.79 33.87
N ASN A 483 2.78 44.67 34.55
CA ASN A 483 3.77 43.68 34.14
C ASN A 483 3.32 42.80 32.95
N TYR A 484 2.08 42.94 32.48
CA TYR A 484 1.56 42.21 31.34
C TYR A 484 1.93 42.91 30.03
N ILE A 485 2.62 42.19 29.15
CA ILE A 485 3.06 42.73 27.85
C ILE A 485 2.01 42.41 26.80
N ARG A 486 1.32 43.44 26.30
CA ARG A 486 0.29 43.28 25.26
C ARG A 486 0.89 42.76 23.95
N LYS A 487 0.26 41.74 23.36
CA LYS A 487 0.64 41.14 22.07
C LYS A 487 -0.36 41.34 20.95
N GLN A 488 -1.65 41.29 21.22
CA GLN A 488 -2.67 41.38 20.18
C GLN A 488 -3.98 41.94 20.73
N THR A 489 -4.65 42.79 19.95
CA THR A 489 -6.01 43.27 20.22
C THR A 489 -7.01 42.48 19.38
N LEU A 490 -8.10 42.02 20.01
CA LEU A 490 -9.22 41.33 19.38
C LEU A 490 -10.49 42.19 19.48
N VAL A 491 -11.51 41.82 18.72
CA VAL A 491 -12.83 42.50 18.78
C VAL A 491 -13.44 42.41 20.19
N GLY A 492 -13.27 41.28 20.88
CA GLY A 492 -13.85 41.01 22.20
C GLY A 492 -12.91 41.19 23.42
N GLY A 493 -11.63 41.49 23.22
CA GLY A 493 -10.65 41.52 24.30
C GLY A 493 -9.21 41.76 23.83
N GLU A 494 -8.24 41.61 24.72
CA GLU A 494 -6.81 41.73 24.42
C GLU A 494 -6.03 40.50 24.91
N ARG A 495 -4.91 40.22 24.24
CA ARG A 495 -3.98 39.13 24.57
C ARG A 495 -2.66 39.69 25.09
N PHE A 496 -2.18 39.11 26.18
CA PHE A 496 -0.96 39.50 26.90
C PHE A 496 -0.01 38.32 27.07
N ILE A 497 1.25 38.60 27.35
CA ILE A 497 2.23 37.62 27.84
C ILE A 497 2.87 38.16 29.12
N THR A 498 3.36 37.26 29.96
CA THR A 498 4.16 37.58 31.15
C THR A 498 5.60 37.06 30.95
N PRO A 499 6.61 37.68 31.59
CA PRO A 499 8.02 37.30 31.46
C PRO A 499 8.35 35.86 31.83
#